data_AF-A0A348B4B0-F1
#
_entry.id   AF-A0A348B4B0-F1
#
_cell.length_a   1.000
_cell.length_b   1.000
_cell.length_c   1.000
_cell.angle_alpha   90.00
_cell.angle_beta   90.00
_cell.angle_gamma   90.00
#
_symmetry.space_group_name_H-M   'P 1'
#
loop_
_entity.id
_entity.type
_entity.pdbx_description
1 polymer ?
#
loop_
_entity_poly.entity_id
_entity_poly.type
_entity_poly.pdbx_seq_one_letter_code
_entity_poly.pdbx_strand_id
1 'polypeptide(L)'
;MEAIRFTWSRSSLKYVVPAALLVVAFVNPPVEEAISLNPLPYMLSHYGLVLAGLLLGFSTFRTSLRARRWTLVVGLIPIVAWHLPYLFALGAAFIWGRVLDELTITLGGLLVGASLRLFSFNFKVILFILYMVADTALSFLFMFYSYPYTRNAIPFSPYTSPSQFFVTGVTMIVLMNAFLGYVAYLFFKKLSIL
;
A
#
# COMPACT_ATOMS: atom_id res chain seq x y z
N MET A 1 3.95 29.28 -20.75
CA MET A 1 4.23 28.00 -20.04
C MET A 1 4.98 28.34 -18.77
N GLU A 2 4.32 28.37 -17.61
CA GLU A 2 5.03 28.53 -16.33
C GLU A 2 5.79 27.23 -16.02
N ALA A 3 7.11 27.34 -15.90
CA ALA A 3 7.94 26.25 -15.44
C ALA A 3 7.54 25.90 -14.00
N ILE A 4 7.11 24.65 -13.79
CA ILE A 4 6.84 24.09 -12.45
C ILE A 4 8.17 24.11 -11.69
N ARG A 5 8.38 25.10 -10.83
CA ARG A 5 9.54 25.14 -9.94
C ARG A 5 9.27 24.21 -8.76
N PHE A 6 9.91 23.05 -8.78
CA PHE A 6 9.88 22.10 -7.69
C PHE A 6 10.88 22.52 -6.60
N THR A 7 10.47 23.37 -5.66
CA THR A 7 11.33 23.78 -4.54
C THR A 7 11.15 22.81 -3.36
N TRP A 8 12.11 21.89 -3.19
CA TRP A 8 12.15 21.02 -2.02
C TRP A 8 12.53 21.84 -0.79
N SER A 9 11.58 22.01 0.14
CA SER A 9 11.88 22.59 1.46
C SER A 9 12.51 21.55 2.38
N ARG A 10 13.27 21.95 3.40
CA ARG A 10 13.70 21.03 4.48
C ARG A 10 12.52 20.24 5.10
N SER A 11 11.32 20.82 5.08
CA SER A 11 10.10 20.18 5.61
C SER A 11 9.53 19.05 4.74
N SER A 12 9.95 18.91 3.48
CA SER A 12 9.53 17.79 2.60
C SER A 12 10.46 16.58 2.72
N LEU A 13 11.72 16.77 3.13
CA LEU A 13 12.67 15.66 3.32
C LEU A 13 12.19 14.62 4.32
N LYS A 14 11.42 15.04 5.35
CA LYS A 14 10.82 14.13 6.34
C LYS A 14 9.81 13.13 5.76
N TYR A 15 9.39 13.31 4.52
CA TYR A 15 8.50 12.39 3.79
C TYR A 15 9.23 11.69 2.64
N VAL A 16 10.09 12.43 1.93
CA VAL A 16 10.84 11.91 0.78
C VAL A 16 11.84 10.85 1.20
N VAL A 17 12.59 11.08 2.29
CA VAL A 17 13.61 10.11 2.73
C VAL A 17 12.97 8.78 3.15
N PRO A 18 11.94 8.74 4.02
CA PRO A 18 11.26 7.48 4.31
C PRO A 18 10.64 6.81 3.08
N ALA A 19 10.05 7.58 2.16
CA ALA A 19 9.51 7.02 0.92
C ALA A 19 10.59 6.37 0.05
N ALA A 20 11.75 7.02 -0.10
CA ALA A 20 12.88 6.47 -0.85
C ALA A 20 13.42 5.19 -0.19
N LEU A 21 13.52 5.17 1.14
CA LEU A 21 13.94 3.97 1.88
C LEU A 21 12.96 2.80 1.69
N LEU A 22 11.65 3.07 1.68
CA LEU A 22 10.64 2.05 1.41
C LEU A 22 10.76 1.49 -0.01
N VAL A 23 10.97 2.34 -1.01
CA VAL A 23 11.19 1.89 -2.40
C VAL A 23 12.44 1.02 -2.48
N VAL A 24 13.58 1.45 -1.91
CA VAL A 24 14.82 0.65 -1.92
C VAL A 24 14.65 -0.67 -1.18
N ALA A 25 13.92 -0.68 -0.06
CA ALA A 25 13.70 -1.88 0.74
C ALA A 25 12.88 -2.95 0.03
N PHE A 26 11.98 -2.57 -0.88
CA PHE A 26 11.07 -3.50 -1.55
C PHE A 26 11.30 -3.69 -3.05
N VAL A 27 11.99 -2.78 -3.72
CA VAL A 27 12.32 -2.87 -5.15
C VAL A 27 13.79 -3.26 -5.29
N ASN A 28 14.08 -4.54 -5.08
CA ASN A 28 15.43 -5.09 -5.20
C ASN A 28 15.40 -6.61 -5.51
N PRO A 29 16.48 -7.16 -6.10
CA PRO A 29 16.48 -8.56 -6.53
C PRO A 29 16.19 -9.60 -5.44
N PRO A 30 16.68 -9.47 -4.20
CA PRO A 30 16.30 -10.37 -3.10
C PRO A 30 14.79 -10.43 -2.83
N VAL A 31 14.10 -9.28 -2.88
CA VAL A 31 12.64 -9.24 -2.68
C VAL A 31 11.91 -9.89 -3.85
N GLU A 32 12.37 -9.66 -5.09
CA GLU A 32 11.79 -10.31 -6.28
C GLU A 32 11.85 -11.83 -6.21
N GLU A 33 13.00 -12.37 -5.81
CA GLU A 33 13.14 -13.82 -5.62
C GLU A 33 12.18 -14.32 -4.53
N ALA A 34 12.11 -13.62 -3.39
CA ALA A 34 11.26 -13.99 -2.27
C ALA A 34 9.76 -13.96 -2.61
N ILE A 35 9.31 -13.01 -3.43
CA ILE A 35 7.92 -12.89 -3.91
C ILE A 35 7.49 -14.15 -4.67
N SER A 36 8.36 -14.71 -5.50
CA SER A 36 8.04 -15.92 -6.26
C SER A 36 7.90 -17.17 -5.38
N LEU A 37 8.39 -17.12 -4.14
CA LEU A 37 8.39 -18.24 -3.20
C LEU A 37 7.29 -18.14 -2.15
N ASN A 38 6.93 -16.92 -1.76
CA ASN A 38 6.00 -16.67 -0.66
C ASN A 38 5.22 -15.36 -0.90
N PRO A 39 3.89 -15.34 -0.66
CA PRO A 39 3.09 -14.13 -0.86
C PRO A 39 3.35 -13.04 0.20
N LEU A 40 4.05 -13.33 1.29
CA LEU A 40 4.34 -12.37 2.36
C LEU A 40 5.23 -11.20 1.89
N PRO A 41 6.43 -11.42 1.31
CA PRO A 41 7.22 -10.36 0.68
C PRO A 41 6.40 -9.50 -0.28
N TYR A 42 5.48 -10.12 -1.02
CA TYR A 42 4.63 -9.42 -1.96
C TYR A 42 3.62 -8.49 -1.28
N MET A 43 2.98 -8.93 -0.21
CA MET A 43 2.08 -8.06 0.56
C MET A 43 2.83 -6.94 1.30
N LEU A 44 4.01 -7.25 1.82
CA LEU A 44 4.85 -6.24 2.48
C LEU A 44 5.30 -5.16 1.50
N SER A 45 5.64 -5.53 0.25
CA SER A 45 5.97 -4.55 -0.78
C SER A 45 4.77 -3.66 -1.12
N HIS A 46 3.55 -4.21 -1.20
CA HIS A 46 2.35 -3.40 -1.37
C HIS A 46 2.20 -2.34 -0.27
N TYR A 47 2.31 -2.72 1.00
CA TYR A 47 2.23 -1.75 2.09
C TYR A 47 3.32 -0.69 2.00
N GLY A 48 4.56 -1.11 1.75
CA GLY A 48 5.71 -0.22 1.66
C GLY A 48 5.57 0.78 0.51
N LEU A 49 5.20 0.32 -0.68
CA LEU A 49 5.09 1.13 -1.88
C LEU A 49 3.87 2.05 -1.89
N VAL A 50 2.72 1.58 -1.39
CA VAL A 50 1.55 2.44 -1.17
C VAL A 50 1.87 3.53 -0.15
N LEU A 51 2.55 3.20 0.96
CA LEU A 51 2.98 4.18 1.96
C LEU A 51 4.01 5.16 1.40
N ALA A 52 4.98 4.69 0.62
CA ALA A 52 5.96 5.55 -0.06
C ALA A 52 5.26 6.57 -0.97
N GLY A 53 4.34 6.09 -1.82
CA GLY A 53 3.49 6.93 -2.64
C GLY A 53 2.73 7.94 -1.79
N LEU A 54 2.02 7.49 -0.75
CA LEU A 54 1.23 8.34 0.14
C LEU A 54 2.06 9.44 0.78
N LEU A 55 3.26 9.15 1.28
CA LEU A 55 4.17 10.14 1.86
C LEU A 55 4.61 11.17 0.83
N LEU A 56 4.99 10.73 -0.38
CA LEU A 56 5.37 11.63 -1.47
C LEU A 56 4.22 12.53 -1.89
N GLY A 57 3.04 11.95 -2.13
CA GLY A 57 1.82 12.67 -2.48
C GLY A 57 1.41 13.68 -1.41
N PHE A 58 1.47 13.26 -0.14
CA PHE A 58 1.17 14.13 0.98
C PHE A 58 2.18 15.27 1.11
N SER A 59 3.45 15.09 0.75
CA SER A 59 4.50 16.12 0.89
C SER A 59 4.50 17.15 -0.24
N THR A 60 4.32 16.69 -1.47
CA THR A 60 4.59 17.43 -2.71
C THR A 60 3.43 18.34 -3.11
N PHE A 61 2.20 17.86 -3.01
CA PHE A 61 1.02 18.59 -3.47
C PHE A 61 0.47 19.46 -2.33
N ARG A 62 1.23 20.51 -1.98
CA ARG A 62 0.76 21.59 -1.09
C ARG A 62 -0.34 22.38 -1.79
N THR A 63 -1.60 21.99 -1.60
CA THR A 63 -2.83 22.78 -1.86
C THR A 63 -3.02 23.38 -3.26
N SER A 64 -2.10 23.22 -4.21
CA SER A 64 -2.27 23.70 -5.57
C SER A 64 -3.32 22.85 -6.26
N LEU A 65 -4.52 23.40 -6.41
CA LEU A 65 -5.55 23.33 -7.48
C LEU A 65 -5.77 22.06 -8.35
N ARG A 66 -4.96 21.00 -8.26
CA ARG A 66 -5.01 19.79 -9.09
C ARG A 66 -5.32 18.52 -8.30
N ALA A 67 -5.15 18.51 -6.97
CA ALA A 67 -5.74 17.47 -6.13
C ALA A 67 -7.26 17.69 -6.07
N ARG A 68 -8.01 16.93 -6.88
CA ARG A 68 -9.47 16.91 -6.87
C ARG A 68 -9.94 15.74 -6.01
N ARG A 69 -11.14 15.80 -5.42
CA ARG A 69 -11.67 14.71 -4.59
C ARG A 69 -11.67 13.35 -5.31
N TRP A 70 -11.83 13.34 -6.63
CA TRP A 70 -11.75 12.10 -7.43
C TRP A 70 -10.37 11.46 -7.47
N THR A 71 -9.29 12.19 -7.17
CA THR A 71 -7.93 11.61 -7.11
C THR A 71 -7.80 10.55 -6.02
N LEU A 72 -8.58 10.67 -4.94
CA LEU A 72 -8.71 9.61 -3.94
C LEU A 72 -9.23 8.32 -4.58
N VAL A 73 -10.37 8.42 -5.29
CA VAL A 73 -11.02 7.27 -5.91
C VAL A 73 -10.13 6.64 -6.97
N VAL A 74 -9.55 7.46 -7.86
CA VAL A 74 -8.62 6.97 -8.90
C VAL A 74 -7.38 6.32 -8.28
N GLY A 75 -6.86 6.86 -7.17
CA GLY A 75 -5.71 6.28 -6.48
C GLY A 75 -6.02 4.95 -5.80
N LEU A 76 -7.24 4.75 -5.31
CA LEU A 76 -7.66 3.50 -4.66
C LEU A 76 -7.89 2.35 -5.66
N ILE A 77 -8.27 2.64 -6.91
CA ILE A 77 -8.53 1.61 -7.94
C ILE A 77 -7.35 0.64 -8.11
N PRO A 78 -6.12 1.09 -8.46
CA PRO A 78 -5.01 0.16 -8.64
C PRO A 78 -4.67 -0.57 -7.33
N ILE A 79 -4.70 0.13 -6.19
CA ILE A 79 -4.43 -0.48 -4.88
C ILE A 79 -5.37 -1.66 -4.65
N VAL A 80 -6.68 -1.50 -4.87
CA VAL A 80 -7.64 -2.61 -4.68
C VAL A 80 -7.50 -3.67 -5.77
N ALA A 81 -7.31 -3.27 -7.02
CA ALA A 81 -7.29 -4.18 -8.16
C ALA A 81 -6.17 -5.23 -8.06
N TRP A 82 -4.97 -4.86 -7.59
CA TRP A 82 -3.85 -5.80 -7.46
C TRP A 82 -4.03 -6.87 -6.39
N HIS A 83 -5.02 -6.72 -5.52
CA HIS A 83 -5.42 -7.77 -4.58
C HIS A 83 -6.44 -8.74 -5.17
N LEU A 84 -6.97 -8.52 -6.38
CA LEU A 84 -7.83 -9.50 -7.05
C LEU A 84 -7.00 -10.71 -7.49
N PRO A 85 -7.53 -11.95 -7.40
CA PRO A 85 -6.72 -13.17 -7.58
C PRO A 85 -5.89 -13.21 -8.86
N TYR A 86 -6.47 -12.84 -10.00
CA TYR A 86 -5.78 -12.85 -11.29
C TYR A 86 -4.64 -11.83 -11.36
N LEU A 87 -4.89 -10.58 -10.94
CA LEU A 87 -3.88 -9.52 -10.95
C LEU A 87 -2.79 -9.79 -9.92
N PHE A 88 -3.16 -10.31 -8.74
CA PHE A 88 -2.23 -10.74 -7.72
C PHE A 88 -1.26 -11.80 -8.26
N ALA A 89 -1.79 -12.86 -8.89
CA ALA A 89 -0.96 -13.87 -9.51
C ALA A 89 -0.09 -13.29 -10.65
N LEU A 90 -0.62 -12.32 -11.41
CA LEU A 90 0.10 -11.71 -12.53
C LEU A 90 1.31 -10.90 -12.06
N GLY A 91 1.13 -10.08 -11.03
CA GLY A 91 2.21 -9.33 -10.42
C GLY A 91 3.26 -10.27 -9.81
N ALA A 92 2.83 -11.35 -9.16
CA ALA A 92 3.73 -12.32 -8.53
C ALA A 92 4.52 -13.20 -9.53
N ALA A 93 3.94 -13.52 -10.68
CA ALA A 93 4.52 -14.50 -11.62
C ALA A 93 5.49 -13.89 -12.63
N PHE A 94 5.28 -12.63 -13.03
CA PHE A 94 5.99 -12.04 -14.18
C PHE A 94 6.61 -10.69 -13.83
N ILE A 95 7.87 -10.49 -14.24
CA ILE A 95 8.58 -9.23 -13.99
C ILE A 95 7.91 -8.00 -14.62
N TRP A 96 7.24 -8.15 -15.75
CA TRP A 96 6.49 -7.04 -16.34
C TRP A 96 5.21 -6.74 -15.55
N GLY A 97 4.54 -7.78 -15.02
CA GLY A 97 3.37 -7.65 -14.16
C GLY A 97 3.75 -6.98 -12.84
N ARG A 98 4.88 -7.39 -12.27
CA ARG A 98 5.55 -6.79 -11.12
C ARG A 98 5.80 -5.29 -11.29
N VAL A 99 6.46 -4.89 -12.37
CA VAL A 99 6.74 -3.48 -12.64
C VAL A 99 5.45 -2.67 -12.79
N LEU A 100 4.44 -3.21 -13.48
CA LEU A 100 3.14 -2.54 -13.60
C LEU A 100 2.45 -2.37 -12.26
N ASP A 101 2.46 -3.41 -11.43
CA ASP A 101 1.92 -3.39 -10.08
C ASP A 101 2.58 -2.31 -9.23
N GLU A 102 3.89 -2.41 -9.03
CA GLU A 102 4.65 -1.48 -8.20
C GLU A 102 4.49 -0.02 -8.62
N LEU A 103 4.54 0.25 -9.93
CA LEU A 103 4.31 1.59 -10.45
C LEU A 103 2.89 2.07 -10.16
N THR A 104 1.88 1.25 -10.43
CA THR A 104 0.48 1.68 -10.31
C THR A 104 0.01 1.79 -8.87
N ILE A 105 0.46 0.93 -7.94
CA ILE A 105 0.15 1.05 -6.52
C ILE A 105 0.90 2.22 -5.87
N THR A 106 2.15 2.48 -6.28
CA THR A 106 2.91 3.65 -5.80
C THR A 106 2.25 4.94 -6.28
N LEU A 107 1.87 5.01 -7.56
CA LEU A 107 1.10 6.13 -8.12
C LEU A 107 -0.26 6.26 -7.44
N GLY A 108 -0.93 5.15 -7.15
CA GLY A 108 -2.17 5.10 -6.38
C GLY A 108 -2.01 5.73 -5.00
N GLY A 109 -0.99 5.30 -4.26
CA GLY A 109 -0.61 5.88 -2.96
C GLY A 109 -0.34 7.38 -3.07
N LEU A 110 0.40 7.81 -4.10
CA LEU A 110 0.68 9.24 -4.36
C LEU A 110 -0.60 10.05 -4.55
N LEU A 111 -1.55 9.55 -5.34
CA LEU A 111 -2.84 10.23 -5.56
C LEU A 111 -3.67 10.27 -4.28
N VAL A 112 -3.72 9.18 -3.51
CA VAL A 112 -4.38 9.14 -2.20
C VAL A 112 -3.76 10.17 -1.27
N GLY A 113 -2.42 10.16 -1.10
CA GLY A 113 -1.69 11.09 -0.24
C GLY A 113 -1.90 12.56 -0.61
N ALA A 114 -1.90 12.88 -1.91
CA ALA A 114 -2.21 14.22 -2.40
C ALA A 114 -3.63 14.67 -2.05
N SER A 115 -4.60 13.75 -2.08
CA SER A 115 -6.01 14.03 -1.78
C SER A 115 -6.29 14.20 -0.28
N LEU A 116 -5.52 13.55 0.61
CA LEU A 116 -5.81 13.53 2.04
C LEU A 116 -5.86 14.93 2.66
N ARG A 117 -5.08 15.89 2.18
CA ARG A 117 -5.10 17.27 2.70
C ARG A 117 -6.45 17.98 2.53
N LEU A 118 -7.28 17.54 1.58
CA LEU A 118 -8.58 18.14 1.26
C LEU A 118 -9.70 17.71 2.21
N PHE A 119 -9.49 16.63 2.96
CA PHE A 119 -10.53 16.02 3.77
C PHE A 119 -10.38 16.36 5.26
N SER A 120 -11.52 16.42 5.95
CA SER A 120 -11.58 16.62 7.39
C SER A 120 -10.88 15.48 8.14
N PHE A 121 -10.50 15.74 9.39
CA PHE A 121 -9.91 14.71 10.25
C PHE A 121 -10.81 13.48 10.38
N ASN A 122 -12.11 13.67 10.65
CA ASN A 122 -13.07 12.58 10.79
C ASN A 122 -13.15 11.70 9.54
N PHE A 123 -13.12 12.30 8.34
CA PHE A 123 -13.11 11.54 7.10
C PHE A 123 -11.85 10.68 6.94
N LYS A 124 -10.68 11.19 7.35
CA LYS A 124 -9.43 10.42 7.36
C LYS A 124 -9.48 9.24 8.32
N VAL A 125 -10.09 9.44 9.50
CA VAL A 125 -10.31 8.35 10.47
C VAL A 125 -11.22 7.28 9.88
N ILE A 126 -12.31 7.67 9.20
CA ILE A 126 -13.19 6.71 8.52
C ILE A 126 -12.43 5.94 7.43
N LEU A 127 -11.66 6.64 6.58
CA LEU A 127 -10.83 5.99 5.55
C LEU A 127 -9.83 5.00 6.16
N PHE A 128 -9.21 5.37 7.28
CA PHE A 128 -8.29 4.49 8.00
C PHE A 128 -9.01 3.24 8.54
N ILE A 129 -10.19 3.39 9.15
CA ILE A 129 -11.00 2.25 9.60
C ILE A 129 -11.38 1.34 8.43
N LEU A 130 -11.82 1.91 7.30
CA LEU A 130 -12.17 1.13 6.11
C LEU A 130 -10.97 0.38 5.54
N TYR A 131 -9.79 1.00 5.52
CA TYR A 131 -8.54 0.33 5.16
C TYR A 131 -8.25 -0.86 6.08
N MET A 132 -8.35 -0.68 7.40
CA MET A 132 -8.14 -1.73 8.39
C MET A 132 -9.11 -2.90 8.22
N VAL A 133 -10.39 -2.62 7.94
CA VAL A 133 -11.42 -3.63 7.69
C VAL A 133 -11.13 -4.39 6.40
N ALA A 134 -10.81 -3.69 5.31
CA ALA A 134 -10.50 -4.30 4.03
C ALA A 134 -9.28 -5.23 4.12
N ASP A 135 -8.23 -4.79 4.82
CA ASP A 135 -7.01 -5.58 4.99
C ASP A 135 -7.24 -6.83 5.85
N THR A 136 -8.02 -6.68 6.92
CA THR A 136 -8.45 -7.82 7.76
C THR A 136 -9.29 -8.82 6.97
N ALA A 137 -10.19 -8.34 6.10
CA ALA A 137 -10.98 -9.20 5.23
C ALA A 137 -10.08 -9.95 4.23
N LEU A 138 -9.11 -9.28 3.63
CA LEU A 138 -8.15 -9.93 2.73
C LEU A 138 -7.29 -10.97 3.46
N SER A 139 -6.83 -10.66 4.66
CA SER A 139 -6.10 -11.62 5.50
C SER A 139 -6.94 -12.87 5.79
N PHE A 140 -8.22 -12.70 6.12
CA PHE A 140 -9.14 -13.83 6.30
C PHE A 140 -9.27 -14.67 5.02
N LEU A 141 -9.38 -14.02 3.86
CA LEU A 141 -9.38 -14.72 2.57
C LEU A 141 -8.08 -15.50 2.36
N PHE A 142 -6.92 -14.95 2.70
CA PHE A 142 -5.64 -15.66 2.59
C PHE A 142 -5.53 -16.86 3.54
N MET A 143 -6.05 -16.76 4.76
CA MET A 143 -5.99 -17.88 5.71
C MET A 143 -6.95 -19.01 5.36
N PHE A 144 -8.17 -18.70 4.95
CA PHE A 144 -9.25 -19.70 4.88
C PHE A 144 -9.82 -19.92 3.47
N TYR A 145 -9.54 -19.02 2.53
CA TYR A 145 -10.09 -19.07 1.18
C TYR A 145 -9.04 -18.72 0.10
N SER A 146 -7.81 -19.17 0.29
CA SER A 146 -6.69 -18.80 -0.60
C SER A 146 -6.65 -19.55 -1.93
N TYR A 147 -7.48 -20.60 -2.10
CA TYR A 147 -7.56 -21.39 -3.34
C TYR A 147 -7.54 -20.54 -4.63
N PRO A 148 -8.32 -19.44 -4.76
CA PRO A 148 -8.33 -18.61 -5.97
C PRO A 148 -6.99 -17.98 -6.34
N TYR A 149 -6.06 -17.83 -5.40
CA TYR A 149 -4.74 -17.24 -5.62
C TYR A 149 -3.66 -18.27 -5.96
N THR A 150 -3.99 -19.57 -5.87
CA THR A 150 -3.03 -20.66 -6.07
C THR A 150 -2.96 -21.13 -7.53
N ARG A 151 -1.91 -21.88 -7.86
CA ARG A 151 -1.69 -22.52 -9.16
C ARG A 151 -2.85 -23.41 -9.60
N ASN A 152 -3.58 -24.00 -8.65
CA ASN A 152 -4.73 -24.87 -8.93
C ASN A 152 -5.92 -24.09 -9.53
N ALA A 153 -6.04 -22.80 -9.23
CA ALA A 153 -7.06 -21.92 -9.81
C ALA A 153 -6.52 -21.05 -10.95
N ILE A 154 -5.26 -20.60 -10.85
CA ILE A 154 -4.60 -19.74 -11.83
C ILE A 154 -3.29 -20.40 -12.28
N PRO A 155 -3.21 -20.99 -13.49
CA PRO A 155 -2.08 -21.84 -13.89
C PRO A 155 -0.69 -21.21 -13.80
N PHE A 156 -0.57 -19.90 -14.01
CA PHE A 156 0.70 -19.18 -13.94
C PHE A 156 1.05 -18.67 -12.53
N SER A 157 0.17 -18.85 -11.54
CA SER A 157 0.47 -18.43 -10.17
C SER A 157 1.72 -19.16 -9.65
N PRO A 158 2.67 -18.45 -9.03
CA PRO A 158 3.86 -19.07 -8.47
C PRO A 158 3.55 -19.85 -7.19
N TYR A 159 2.40 -19.59 -6.55
CA TYR A 159 2.01 -20.19 -5.28
C TYR A 159 1.29 -21.51 -5.48
N THR A 160 1.83 -22.59 -4.94
CA THR A 160 1.34 -23.95 -5.17
C THR A 160 0.41 -24.46 -4.07
N SER A 161 0.49 -23.88 -2.86
CA SER A 161 -0.24 -24.37 -1.69
C SER A 161 -0.96 -23.24 -0.94
N PRO A 162 -2.21 -23.48 -0.49
CA PRO A 162 -2.91 -22.60 0.46
C PRO A 162 -2.11 -22.27 1.73
N SER A 163 -1.23 -23.17 2.19
CA SER A 163 -0.44 -22.96 3.41
C SER A 163 0.53 -21.77 3.31
N GLN A 164 0.98 -21.40 2.10
CA GLN A 164 1.83 -20.22 1.88
C GLN A 164 1.08 -18.92 2.22
N PHE A 165 -0.24 -18.90 2.01
CA PHE A 165 -1.10 -17.75 2.31
C PHE A 165 -1.50 -17.67 3.78
N PHE A 166 -1.56 -18.79 4.50
CA PHE A 166 -1.92 -18.79 5.92
C PHE A 166 -0.98 -17.91 6.75
N VAL A 167 0.34 -18.11 6.59
CA VAL A 167 1.34 -17.30 7.29
C VAL A 167 1.25 -15.83 6.88
N THR A 168 1.00 -15.56 5.60
CA THR A 168 0.83 -14.21 5.09
C THR A 168 -0.38 -13.52 5.73
N GLY A 169 -1.54 -14.17 5.77
CA GLY A 169 -2.73 -13.64 6.43
C GLY A 169 -2.53 -13.37 7.92
N VAL A 170 -1.98 -14.34 8.67
CA VAL A 170 -1.66 -14.14 10.10
C VAL A 170 -0.74 -12.93 10.29
N THR A 171 0.30 -12.81 9.47
CA THR A 171 1.25 -11.69 9.54
C THR A 171 0.57 -10.36 9.25
N MET A 172 -0.30 -10.29 8.24
CA MET A 172 -1.08 -9.09 7.93
C MET A 172 -1.95 -8.66 9.13
N ILE A 173 -2.68 -9.58 9.77
CA ILE A 173 -3.50 -9.26 10.96
C ILE A 173 -2.65 -8.71 12.09
N VAL A 174 -1.49 -9.34 12.37
CA VAL A 174 -0.61 -8.90 13.46
C VAL A 174 -0.05 -7.50 13.17
N LEU A 175 0.45 -7.28 11.95
CA LEU A 175 1.00 -5.98 11.54
C LEU A 175 -0.05 -4.88 11.57
N MET A 176 -1.25 -5.15 11.05
CA MET A 176 -2.35 -4.18 11.06
C MET A 176 -2.77 -3.82 12.48
N ASN A 177 -2.96 -4.80 13.37
CA ASN A 177 -3.32 -4.51 14.75
C ASN A 177 -2.22 -3.76 15.51
N ALA A 178 -0.95 -4.09 15.28
CA ALA A 178 0.17 -3.35 15.85
C ALA A 178 0.17 -1.89 15.36
N PHE A 179 -0.08 -1.67 14.06
CA PHE A 179 -0.17 -0.34 13.49
C PHE A 179 -1.36 0.45 14.05
N LEU A 180 -2.53 -0.17 14.17
CA LEU A 180 -3.70 0.43 14.81
C LEU A 180 -3.41 0.83 16.26
N GLY A 181 -2.80 -0.06 17.04
CA GLY A 181 -2.40 0.22 18.42
C GLY A 181 -1.42 1.40 18.51
N TYR A 182 -0.44 1.47 17.61
CA TYR A 182 0.50 2.60 17.53
C TYR A 182 -0.20 3.93 17.17
N VAL A 183 -1.08 3.93 16.17
CA VAL A 183 -1.85 5.13 15.78
C VAL A 183 -2.78 5.58 16.91
N ALA A 184 -3.44 4.66 17.59
CA ALA A 184 -4.27 4.95 18.75
C ALA A 184 -3.44 5.55 19.89
N TYR A 185 -2.27 4.96 20.19
CA TYR A 185 -1.33 5.52 21.18
C TYR A 185 -0.94 6.96 20.85
N LEU A 186 -0.56 7.26 19.60
CA LEU A 186 -0.22 8.61 19.18
C LEU A 186 -1.40 9.58 19.32
N PHE A 187 -2.62 9.11 19.02
CA PHE A 187 -3.84 9.90 19.18
C PHE A 187 -4.11 10.25 20.65
N PHE A 188 -4.08 9.27 21.55
CA PHE A 188 -4.27 9.49 22.99
C PHE A 188 -3.14 10.32 23.61
N LYS A 189 -1.90 10.12 23.17
CA LYS A 189 -0.77 10.95 23.59
C LYS A 189 -0.99 12.42 23.22
N LYS A 190 -1.55 12.69 22.04
CA LYS A 190 -1.86 14.07 21.62
C LYS A 190 -3.00 14.69 22.44
N LEU A 191 -4.00 13.90 22.83
CA LEU A 191 -5.11 14.36 23.68
C LEU A 191 -4.70 14.61 25.14
N SER A 192 -3.79 13.80 25.68
CA SER A 192 -3.32 13.93 27.08
C SER A 192 -2.31 15.07 27.30
N ILE A 193 -1.79 15.68 26.23
CA ILE A 193 -0.89 16.83 26.26
C ILE A 193 -1.66 18.17 26.05
N LEU A 194 -2.97 18.10 25.74
CA LEU A 194 -3.89 19.23 25.69
C LEU A 194 -4.62 19.40 27.01
#